data_AF-A0A0R0LFT0-F1
#
_entry.id   AF-A0A0R0LFT0-F1
#
_cell.length_a   1.000
_cell.length_b   1.000
_cell.length_c   1.000
_cell.angle_alpha   90.00
_cell.angle_beta   90.00
_cell.angle_gamma   90.00
#
_symmetry.space_group_name_H-M   'P 1'
#
loop_
_entity.id
_entity.type
_entity.pdbx_description
1 polymer ?
#
loop_
_entity_poly.entity_id
_entity_poly.type
_entity_poly.pdbx_seq_one_letter_code
_entity_poly.pdbx_strand_id
1 'polypeptide(L)'
;VCADLVRGAKDKRLRVKGPVRMPTKVLNITTRKSPCGEGTNTWDRFELRVHKRVIDLHSSPDVVKQITSITIEPGVEVEVTIADA
;
A
#
# COMPACT_ATOMS: atom_id res chain seq x y z
N VAL A 1 8.60 -5.93 -2.55
CA VAL A 1 7.77 -6.03 -1.31
C VAL A 1 6.68 -7.11 -1.37
N CYS A 2 5.59 -6.94 -2.12
CA CYS A 2 4.43 -7.85 -2.02
C CYS A 2 4.76 -9.32 -2.41
N ALA A 3 5.54 -9.52 -3.47
CA ALA A 3 6.01 -10.86 -3.86
C ALA A 3 6.94 -11.47 -2.79
N ASP A 4 7.80 -10.64 -2.18
CA ASP A 4 8.73 -11.09 -1.14
C ASP A 4 8.00 -11.52 0.14
N LEU A 5 6.95 -10.79 0.55
CA LEU A 5 6.10 -11.17 1.68
C LEU A 5 5.38 -12.51 1.43
N VAL A 6 4.85 -12.70 0.22
CA VAL A 6 4.21 -13.98 -0.17
C VAL A 6 5.23 -15.11 -0.20
N ARG A 7 6.46 -14.86 -0.68
CA ARG A 7 7.55 -15.84 -0.67
C ARG A 7 7.92 -16.22 0.77
N GLY A 8 8.16 -15.24 1.64
CA GLY A 8 8.49 -15.49 3.05
C GLY A 8 7.43 -16.28 3.80
N ALA A 9 6.15 -16.05 3.48
CA ALA A 9 5.05 -16.85 4.05
C ALA A 9 5.01 -18.28 3.49
N LYS A 10 5.29 -18.47 2.19
CA LYS A 10 5.39 -19.81 1.56
C LYS A 10 6.56 -20.61 2.09
N ASP A 11 7.72 -19.99 2.31
CA ASP A 11 8.91 -20.65 2.85
C ASP A 11 8.65 -21.23 4.25
N LYS A 12 7.83 -20.53 5.05
CA LYS A 12 7.37 -20.99 6.37
C LYS A 12 6.14 -21.91 6.32
N ARG A 13 5.71 -22.35 5.13
CA ARG A 13 4.56 -23.24 4.89
C ARG A 13 3.24 -22.73 5.46
N LEU A 14 3.05 -21.41 5.48
CA LEU A 14 1.79 -20.80 5.93
C LEU A 14 0.73 -20.84 4.83
N ARG A 15 -0.55 -20.91 5.23
CA ARG A 15 -1.67 -20.66 4.32
C ARG A 15 -1.80 -19.15 4.09
N VAL A 16 -1.60 -18.75 2.84
CA VAL A 16 -1.68 -17.36 2.37
C VAL A 16 -2.92 -17.18 1.51
N LYS A 17 -3.68 -16.12 1.77
CA LYS A 17 -4.73 -15.62 0.88
C LYS A 17 -4.31 -14.25 0.35
N GLY A 18 -4.41 -14.05 -0.96
CA GLY A 18 -4.00 -12.79 -1.58
C GLY A 18 -2.57 -12.82 -2.14
N PRO A 19 -2.14 -11.73 -2.80
CA PRO A 19 -2.45 -10.34 -2.47
C PRO A 19 -3.71 -9.79 -3.15
N VAL A 20 -4.63 -9.27 -2.35
CA VAL A 20 -5.85 -8.59 -2.83
C VAL A 20 -5.56 -7.10 -3.02
N ARG A 21 -5.83 -6.58 -4.22
CA ARG A 21 -5.70 -5.14 -4.51
C ARG A 21 -6.97 -4.43 -4.06
N MET A 22 -6.84 -3.51 -3.12
CA MET A 22 -7.94 -2.62 -2.77
C MET A 22 -8.05 -1.51 -3.84
N PRO A 23 -9.24 -0.91 -4.02
CA PRO A 23 -9.41 0.23 -4.90
C PRO A 23 -8.38 1.32 -4.59
N THR A 24 -7.69 1.79 -5.63
CA THR A 24 -6.68 2.84 -5.48
C THR A 24 -7.40 4.14 -5.14
N LYS A 25 -7.00 4.79 -4.04
CA LYS A 25 -7.51 6.09 -3.67
C LYS A 25 -6.74 7.15 -4.45
N VAL A 26 -7.45 7.98 -5.21
CA VAL A 26 -6.85 9.07 -5.98
C VAL A 26 -7.17 10.37 -5.27
N LEU A 27 -6.14 11.05 -4.79
CA LEU A 27 -6.25 12.39 -4.22
C LEU A 27 -6.02 13.40 -5.34
N ASN A 28 -7.04 14.16 -5.67
CA ASN A 28 -7.03 15.11 -6.78
C ASN A 28 -6.89 16.53 -6.23
N ILE A 29 -5.92 17.28 -6.73
CA ILE A 29 -5.78 18.71 -6.49
C ILE A 29 -5.78 19.41 -7.83
N THR A 30 -6.80 20.23 -8.06
CA THR A 30 -6.85 21.10 -9.25
C THR A 30 -6.41 22.49 -8.84
N THR A 31 -5.31 22.98 -9.39
CA THR A 31 -4.76 24.31 -9.09
C THR A 31 -4.70 25.17 -10.35
N ARG A 32 -4.82 26.48 -10.16
CA ARG A 32 -4.58 27.43 -11.23
C ARG A 32 -3.08 27.54 -11.48
N LYS A 33 -2.68 27.60 -12.76
CA LYS A 33 -1.25 27.76 -13.12
C LYS A 33 -0.69 29.12 -12.68
N SER A 34 -1.48 30.17 -12.88
CA SER A 34 -1.09 31.55 -12.56
C SER A 34 -1.24 31.82 -11.06
N PRO A 35 -0.20 32.35 -10.37
CA PRO A 35 -0.26 32.65 -8.94
C PRO A 35 -1.10 33.91 -8.63
N CYS A 36 -1.11 34.91 -9.51
CA CYS A 36 -1.89 36.14 -9.35
C CYS A 36 -3.30 36.06 -9.93
N GLY A 37 -3.58 35.03 -10.73
CA GLY A 37 -4.89 34.85 -11.34
C GLY A 37 -5.18 35.74 -12.55
N GLU A 38 -4.16 36.32 -13.16
CA GLU A 38 -4.28 37.02 -14.45
C GLU A 38 -3.85 36.13 -15.63
N GLY A 39 -4.35 36.48 -16.82
CA GLY A 39 -4.12 35.75 -18.08
C GLY A 39 -5.14 34.63 -18.34
N THR A 40 -4.82 33.76 -19.31
CA THR A 40 -5.71 32.66 -19.72
C THR A 40 -6.01 31.70 -18.55
N ASN A 41 -7.29 31.36 -18.37
CA ASN A 41 -7.78 30.44 -17.34
C ASN A 41 -7.29 29.00 -17.55
N THR A 42 -6.03 28.76 -17.20
CA THR A 42 -5.37 27.47 -17.29
C THR A 42 -5.25 26.81 -15.92
N TRP A 43 -5.53 25.50 -15.89
CA TRP A 43 -5.62 24.70 -14.67
C TRP A 43 -4.77 23.44 -14.82
N ASP A 44 -4.04 23.08 -13.78
CA ASP A 44 -3.36 21.79 -13.65
C ASP A 44 -4.16 20.86 -12.73
N ARG A 45 -4.19 19.57 -13.07
CA ARG A 45 -4.85 18.52 -12.30
C ARG A 45 -3.78 17.56 -11.78
N PHE A 46 -3.33 17.80 -10.56
CA PHE A 46 -2.37 16.94 -9.89
C PHE A 46 -3.10 15.78 -9.22
N GLU A 47 -2.53 14.58 -9.33
CA GLU A 47 -3.06 13.37 -8.69
C GLU A 47 -1.98 12.73 -7.81
N LEU A 48 -2.33 12.41 -6.56
CA LEU A 48 -1.58 11.48 -5.73
C LEU A 48 -2.36 10.16 -5.63
N ARG A 49 -1.81 9.08 -6.19
CA ARG A 49 -2.45 7.76 -6.23
C ARG A 49 -1.90 6.89 -5.10
N VAL A 50 -2.77 6.56 -4.14
CA VAL A 50 -2.42 5.71 -2.99
C VAL A 50 -2.87 4.28 -3.26
N HIS A 51 -1.90 3.37 -3.37
CA HIS A 51 -2.15 1.96 -3.65
C HIS A 51 -2.16 1.15 -2.36
N LYS A 52 -3.30 0.52 -2.04
CA LYS A 52 -3.43 -0.38 -0.88
C LYS A 52 -3.60 -1.83 -1.34
N ARG A 53 -2.89 -2.75 -0.68
CA ARG A 53 -3.01 -4.19 -0.88
C ARG A 53 -3.15 -4.88 0.47
N VAL A 54 -3.91 -5.97 0.52
CA VAL A 54 -4.12 -6.78 1.72
C VAL A 54 -3.64 -8.20 1.44
N ILE A 55 -2.94 -8.79 2.40
CA ILE A 55 -2.49 -10.18 2.39
C ILE A 55 -3.00 -10.79 3.69
N ASP A 56 -3.77 -11.87 3.59
CA ASP A 56 -4.26 -12.58 4.77
C ASP A 56 -3.37 -13.80 5.01
N LEU A 57 -2.97 -13.98 6.27
CA LEU A 57 -2.13 -15.07 6.73
C LEU A 57 -2.81 -15.75 7.93
N HIS A 58 -2.94 -17.07 7.89
CA HIS A 58 -3.31 -17.85 9.07
C HIS A 58 -2.05 -18.32 9.79
N SER A 59 -1.70 -17.67 10.89
CA SER A 59 -0.45 -17.88 11.62
C SER A 59 -0.51 -17.33 13.05
N SER A 60 0.40 -17.78 13.92
CA SER A 60 0.70 -17.09 15.17
C SER A 60 1.33 -15.71 14.89
N PRO A 61 1.11 -14.72 15.78
CA PRO A 61 1.57 -13.35 15.58
C PRO A 61 3.10 -13.21 15.54
N ASP A 62 3.84 -14.07 16.24
CA ASP A 62 5.31 -14.04 16.26
C ASP A 62 5.91 -14.35 14.89
N VAL A 63 5.31 -15.31 14.17
CA VAL A 63 5.77 -15.69 12.84
C VAL A 63 5.47 -14.58 11.83
N VAL A 64 4.34 -13.86 11.99
CA VAL A 64 3.98 -12.71 11.14
C VAL A 64 4.99 -11.58 11.32
N LYS A 65 5.37 -11.25 12.56
CA LYS A 65 6.40 -10.22 12.84
C LYS A 65 7.73 -10.51 12.15
N GLN A 66 8.16 -11.77 12.16
CA GLN A 66 9.38 -12.20 11.47
C GLN A 66 9.28 -12.14 9.93
N ILE A 67 8.09 -12.28 9.35
CA ILE A 67 7.89 -12.14 7.90
C ILE A 67 7.83 -10.66 7.53
N THR A 68 7.30 -9.79 8.39
CA THR A 68 7.22 -8.35 8.12
C THR A 68 8.53 -7.62 8.35
N SER A 69 9.48 -8.20 9.09
CA SER A 69 10.79 -7.59 9.36
C SER A 69 11.78 -7.63 8.18
N ILE A 70 11.37 -8.14 7.01
CA ILE A 70 12.19 -8.12 5.79
C ILE A 70 12.37 -6.66 5.33
N THR A 71 13.38 -6.37 4.50
CA THR A 71 13.63 -5.04 3.92
C THR A 71 12.39 -4.46 3.24
N ILE A 72 11.75 -3.51 3.92
CA ILE A 72 10.65 -2.71 3.38
C ILE A 72 11.28 -1.58 2.55
N GLU A 73 10.87 -1.50 1.29
CA GLU A 73 11.32 -0.45 0.37
C GLU A 73 10.77 0.93 0.83
N PRO A 74 11.58 1.99 0.80
CA PRO A 74 11.12 3.31 1.22
C PRO A 74 9.92 3.77 0.38
N GLY A 75 8.88 4.26 1.04
CA GLY A 75 7.61 4.65 0.40
C GLY A 75 6.51 3.59 0.47
N VAL A 76 6.78 2.42 1.05
CA VAL A 76 5.74 1.42 1.36
C VAL A 76 5.52 1.36 2.86
N GLU A 77 4.34 1.78 3.30
CA GLU A 77 3.90 1.57 4.68
C GLU A 77 3.20 0.21 4.83
N VAL A 78 3.57 -0.53 5.87
CA VAL A 78 2.99 -1.84 6.18
C VAL A 78 2.38 -1.78 7.57
N GLU A 79 1.08 -2.08 7.63
CA GLU A 79 0.33 -2.20 8.89
C GLU A 79 -0.05 -3.67 9.08
N VAL A 80 0.08 -4.17 10.30
CA VAL A 80 -0.32 -5.54 10.68
C VAL A 80 -1.56 -5.46 11.56
N THR A 81 -2.67 -6.01 11.09
CA THR A 81 -3.90 -6.13 11.85
C THR A 81 -4.12 -7.59 12.22
N ILE A 82 -4.34 -7.86 13.51
CA ILE A 82 -4.68 -9.20 14.01
C ILE A 82 -6.20 -9.24 14.16
N ALA A 83 -6.86 -10.10 13.40
CA ALA A 83 -8.27 -10.42 13.61
C ALA A 83 -8.33 -11.75 14.38
N ASP A 84 -8.95 -11.75 15.55
CA ASP A 84 -9.28 -12.99 16.25
C ASP A 84 -10.31 -13.77 15.43
N ALA A 85 -10.08 -15.08 15.32
CA ALA A 85 -10.97 -16.02 14.63
C ALA A 85 -12.13 -16.44 15.53
#